data_AF-A0A919PSC3-F1
#
_entry.id   AF-A0A919PSC3-F1
#
_cell.length_a   1.000
_cell.length_b   1.000
_cell.length_c   1.000
_cell.angle_alpha   90.00
_cell.angle_beta   90.00
_cell.angle_gamma   90.00
#
_symmetry.space_group_name_H-M   'P 1'
#
loop_
_entity.id
_entity.type
_entity.pdbx_description
1 polymer ?
#
loop_
_entity_poly.entity_id
_entity_poly.type
_entity_poly.pdbx_seq_one_letter_code
_entity_poly.pdbx_strand_id
1 'polypeptide(L)'
;MTTDEELFDAGLAGAGEVRPVTGPVRPGERITTLQSPWHTTYCDGCGHTFRRGDRVRVDQGGAVRHTSSLLSCAGPADGGVNAEAEVLEFTEGLERTWPVRGELPIRRTEDEPHLLLGPIGGLRRHVCLFCAHTFRPGELVIVCPCQAGARRLCRRAVHRDPSQGLVCWETWSPASKLKVCPVMLTKLED
;
A
#
# COMPACT_ATOMS: atom_id res chain seq x y z
N MET A 1 17.40 -35.89 -17.46
CA MET A 1 16.69 -34.60 -17.56
C MET A 1 15.61 -34.67 -16.51
N THR A 2 15.78 -33.93 -15.42
CA THR A 2 14.72 -33.75 -14.42
C THR A 2 13.59 -32.98 -15.09
N THR A 3 12.35 -33.40 -14.90
CA THR A 3 11.19 -32.71 -15.47
C THR A 3 10.88 -31.45 -14.65
N ASP A 4 10.23 -30.46 -15.26
CA ASP A 4 9.78 -29.26 -14.55
C ASP A 4 8.86 -29.60 -13.36
N GLU A 5 8.15 -30.73 -13.44
CA GLU A 5 7.29 -31.27 -12.39
C GLU A 5 8.12 -31.77 -11.18
N GLU A 6 9.22 -32.47 -11.42
CA GLU A 6 10.14 -32.91 -10.35
C GLU A 6 10.83 -31.73 -9.66
N LEU A 7 11.13 -30.65 -10.39
CA LEU A 7 11.67 -29.41 -9.82
C LEU A 7 10.62 -28.66 -9.00
N PHE A 8 9.36 -28.64 -9.45
CA PHE A 8 8.25 -28.04 -8.71
C PHE A 8 7.99 -28.78 -7.40
N ASP A 9 7.93 -30.12 -7.43
CA ASP A 9 7.69 -30.95 -6.25
C ASP A 9 8.85 -30.87 -5.25
N ALA A 10 10.10 -30.82 -5.73
CA ALA A 10 11.26 -30.57 -4.87
C ALA A 10 11.20 -29.19 -4.21
N GLY A 11 10.71 -28.17 -4.94
CA GLY A 11 10.45 -26.84 -4.39
C GLY A 11 9.34 -26.85 -3.34
N LEU A 12 8.26 -27.59 -3.56
CA LEU A 12 7.15 -27.75 -2.62
C LEU A 12 7.58 -28.49 -1.35
N ALA A 13 8.40 -29.52 -1.49
CA ALA A 13 8.96 -30.28 -0.38
C ALA A 13 10.03 -29.48 0.42
N GLY A 14 10.75 -28.57 -0.25
CA GLY A 14 11.70 -27.66 0.38
C GLY A 14 11.07 -26.39 0.98
N ALA A 15 9.88 -26.02 0.54
CA ALA A 15 9.06 -24.97 1.13
C ALA A 15 8.50 -25.47 2.46
N GLY A 16 9.34 -25.47 3.50
CA GLY A 16 8.94 -25.85 4.85
C GLY A 16 7.65 -25.17 5.29
N GLU A 17 6.89 -25.84 6.17
CA GLU A 17 5.63 -25.31 6.68
C GLU A 17 5.78 -23.84 7.10
N VAL A 18 4.96 -22.97 6.51
CA VAL A 18 4.83 -21.58 6.95
C VAL A 18 4.12 -21.60 8.30
N ARG A 19 4.90 -21.80 9.35
CA ARG A 19 4.40 -21.70 10.72
C ARG A 19 4.25 -20.24 11.07
N PRO A 20 3.06 -19.79 11.53
CA PRO A 20 2.94 -18.46 12.09
C PRO A 20 3.95 -18.33 13.23
N VAL A 21 4.65 -17.18 13.28
CA VAL A 21 5.59 -16.88 14.35
C VAL A 21 4.79 -16.78 15.65
N THR A 22 4.76 -17.88 16.40
CA THR A 22 4.08 -17.99 17.68
C THR A 22 5.13 -17.78 18.76
N GLY A 23 5.16 -16.57 19.32
CA GLY A 23 6.12 -16.20 20.36
C GLY A 23 6.17 -14.69 20.58
N PRO A 24 6.70 -14.25 21.74
CA PRO A 24 6.85 -12.84 22.03
C PRO A 24 7.78 -12.18 20.99
N VAL A 25 7.31 -11.07 20.41
CA VAL A 25 8.11 -10.29 19.45
C VAL A 25 9.30 -9.70 20.20
N ARG A 26 10.52 -10.07 19.79
CA ARG A 26 11.74 -9.52 20.40
C ARG A 26 11.87 -8.03 20.05
N PRO A 27 12.23 -7.16 21.02
CA PRO A 27 12.48 -5.74 20.77
C PRO A 27 13.59 -5.50 19.72
N GLY A 28 13.58 -4.29 19.14
CA GLY A 28 14.59 -3.82 18.20
C GLY A 28 14.03 -3.49 16.80
N GLU A 29 14.94 -3.20 15.86
CA GLU A 29 14.60 -2.86 14.49
C GLU A 29 14.23 -4.10 13.67
N ARG A 30 13.17 -3.99 12.88
CA ARG A 30 12.62 -5.07 12.06
C ARG A 30 12.11 -4.52 10.74
N ILE A 31 11.88 -5.45 9.81
CA ILE A 31 11.14 -5.19 8.57
C ILE A 31 9.81 -5.95 8.69
N THR A 32 8.72 -5.29 8.35
CA THR A 32 7.40 -5.91 8.29
C THR A 32 7.38 -6.93 7.16
N THR A 33 7.03 -8.17 7.48
CA THR A 33 6.80 -9.26 6.51
C THR A 33 5.34 -9.68 6.56
N LEU A 34 4.95 -10.62 5.69
CA LEU A 34 3.60 -11.21 5.74
C LEU A 34 3.36 -12.01 7.03
N GLN A 35 4.43 -12.43 7.73
CA GLN A 35 4.36 -13.16 9.00
C GLN A 35 4.50 -12.26 10.22
N SER A 36 4.67 -10.95 10.03
CA SER A 36 4.71 -10.00 11.14
C SER A 36 3.34 -9.90 11.80
N PRO A 37 3.22 -10.06 13.13
CA PRO A 37 1.93 -9.97 13.82
C PRO A 37 1.31 -8.56 13.74
N TRP A 38 2.10 -7.54 13.44
CA TRP A 38 1.62 -6.18 13.20
C TRP A 38 1.24 -5.91 11.74
N HIS A 39 1.45 -6.84 10.81
CA HIS A 39 1.08 -6.63 9.40
C HIS A 39 -0.42 -6.31 9.29
N THR A 40 -0.79 -5.31 8.48
CA THR A 40 -2.15 -4.75 8.33
C THR A 40 -2.74 -4.03 9.55
N THR A 41 -2.09 -4.10 10.72
CA THR A 41 -2.49 -3.33 11.91
C THR A 41 -2.07 -1.87 11.80
N TYR A 42 -2.61 -1.01 12.67
CA TYR A 42 -2.34 0.42 12.68
C TYR A 42 -1.17 0.75 13.62
N CYS A 43 -0.30 1.66 13.19
CA CYS A 43 0.73 2.22 14.05
C CYS A 43 0.12 3.26 15.01
N ASP A 44 0.33 3.09 16.31
CA ASP A 44 -0.17 4.02 17.34
C ASP A 44 0.49 5.41 17.28
N GLY A 45 1.60 5.55 16.55
CA GLY A 45 2.27 6.83 16.35
C GLY A 45 1.66 7.69 15.25
N CYS A 46 1.52 7.14 14.05
CA CYS A 46 1.08 7.91 12.87
C CYS A 46 -0.32 7.52 12.38
N GLY A 47 -0.90 6.44 12.90
CA GLY A 47 -2.18 5.89 12.46
C GLY A 47 -2.16 5.24 11.08
N HIS A 48 -1.01 5.06 10.43
CA HIS A 48 -0.92 4.32 9.16
C HIS A 48 -0.82 2.82 9.41
N THR A 49 -1.34 2.02 8.48
CA THR A 49 -1.19 0.56 8.53
C THR A 49 0.25 0.13 8.25
N PHE A 50 0.72 -0.94 8.88
CA PHE A 50 1.98 -1.58 8.52
C PHE A 50 1.86 -2.48 7.29
N ARG A 51 2.79 -2.32 6.35
CA ARG A 51 2.86 -2.99 5.05
C ARG A 51 4.16 -3.76 4.92
N ARG A 52 4.18 -4.76 4.04
CA ARG A 52 5.41 -5.51 3.74
C ARG A 52 6.52 -4.54 3.31
N GLY A 53 7.72 -4.69 3.87
CA GLY A 53 8.88 -3.84 3.59
C GLY A 53 9.01 -2.62 4.51
N ASP A 54 7.99 -2.29 5.31
CA ASP A 54 8.11 -1.19 6.28
C ASP A 54 9.18 -1.49 7.31
N ARG A 55 10.11 -0.54 7.46
CA ARG A 55 11.05 -0.52 8.59
C ARG A 55 10.31 -0.06 9.85
N VAL A 56 10.44 -0.86 10.90
CA VAL A 56 9.77 -0.63 12.19
C VAL A 56 10.72 -0.83 13.35
N ARG A 57 10.38 -0.24 14.49
CA ARG A 57 11.01 -0.50 15.79
C ARG A 57 9.97 -1.09 16.74
N VAL A 58 10.32 -2.20 17.36
CA VAL A 58 9.54 -2.85 18.42
C VAL A 58 10.18 -2.48 19.76
N ASP A 59 9.40 -1.91 20.69
CA ASP A 59 9.90 -1.58 22.03
C ASP A 59 9.90 -2.79 22.99
N GLN A 60 10.32 -2.57 24.24
CA GLN A 60 10.34 -3.63 25.25
C GLN A 60 8.94 -4.13 25.66
N GLY A 61 7.91 -3.30 25.49
CA GLY A 61 6.51 -3.66 25.73
C GLY A 61 5.83 -4.32 24.53
N GLY A 62 6.52 -4.44 23.39
CA GLY A 62 5.99 -5.00 22.15
C GLY A 62 5.26 -4.00 21.25
N ALA A 63 5.23 -2.70 21.59
CA ALA A 63 4.63 -1.70 20.73
C ALA A 63 5.49 -1.49 19.48
N VAL A 64 4.84 -1.35 18.32
CA VAL A 64 5.50 -1.25 17.02
C VAL A 64 5.30 0.16 16.44
N ARG A 65 6.37 0.77 15.94
CA ARG A 65 6.33 2.09 15.28
C ARG A 65 7.13 2.09 13.99
N HIS A 66 6.68 2.83 12.98
CA HIS A 66 7.49 3.00 11.76
C HIS A 66 8.74 3.82 12.06
N THR A 67 9.82 3.52 11.35
CA THR A 67 11.07 4.29 11.38
C THR A 67 11.31 5.07 10.09
N SER A 68 10.38 5.03 9.13
CA SER A 68 10.45 5.80 7.88
C SER A 68 10.27 7.29 8.14
N SER A 69 11.24 8.10 7.71
CA SER A 69 11.21 9.57 7.79
C SER A 69 10.05 10.22 7.05
N LEU A 70 9.44 9.51 6.10
CA LEU A 70 8.25 9.97 5.37
C LEU A 70 6.98 9.94 6.23
N LEU A 71 7.02 9.32 7.41
CA LEU A 71 5.89 9.20 8.33
C LEU A 71 6.18 9.95 9.63
N SER A 72 5.18 10.68 10.12
CA SER A 72 5.28 11.54 11.30
C SER A 72 5.63 10.82 12.62
N CYS A 73 5.56 9.48 12.66
CA CYS A 73 5.92 8.70 13.85
C CYS A 73 7.39 8.28 13.89
N ALA A 74 8.12 8.43 12.80
CA ALA A 74 9.57 8.32 12.88
C ALA A 74 10.07 9.56 13.62
N GLY A 75 11.00 9.37 14.56
CA GLY A 75 11.72 10.48 15.16
C GLY A 75 12.46 11.31 14.10
N PRO A 76 13.16 12.39 14.50
CA PRO A 76 13.95 13.19 13.57
C PRO A 76 14.83 12.27 12.70
N ALA A 77 14.74 12.45 11.39
CA ALA A 77 15.40 11.59 10.42
C ALA A 77 16.92 11.69 10.57
N ASP A 78 17.61 10.56 10.72
CA ASP A 78 19.04 10.50 10.45
C ASP A 78 19.20 10.59 8.93
N GLY A 79 19.71 11.74 8.49
CA GLY A 79 19.79 12.15 7.09
C GLY A 79 20.49 11.12 6.21
N GLY A 80 19.73 10.50 5.31
CA GLY A 80 20.25 9.73 4.19
C GLY A 80 19.83 10.40 2.89
N VAL A 81 20.68 11.29 2.37
CA VAL A 81 20.51 11.98 1.09
C VAL A 81 21.50 11.40 0.09
N ASN A 82 21.00 10.69 -0.93
CA ASN A 82 21.56 10.64 -2.30
C ASN A 82 20.81 9.74 -3.31
N ALA A 83 19.74 9.04 -2.91
CA ALA A 83 19.03 8.11 -3.81
C ALA A 83 17.91 8.76 -4.65
N GLU A 84 17.67 10.06 -4.52
CA GLU A 84 16.43 10.70 -4.98
C GLU A 84 16.35 10.86 -6.51
N ALA A 85 17.47 11.17 -7.18
CA ALA A 85 17.51 11.35 -8.63
C ALA A 85 17.33 10.02 -9.40
N GLU A 86 18.03 8.95 -8.99
CA GLU A 86 17.91 7.63 -9.62
C GLU A 86 16.52 7.02 -9.40
N VAL A 87 15.95 7.20 -8.21
CA VAL A 87 14.58 6.76 -7.90
C VAL A 87 13.55 7.52 -8.74
N LEU A 88 13.75 8.82 -8.94
CA LEU A 88 12.88 9.62 -9.80
C LEU A 88 12.96 9.15 -11.26
N GLU A 89 14.16 8.99 -11.82
CA GLU A 89 14.35 8.51 -13.20
C GLU A 89 13.72 7.12 -13.41
N PHE A 90 13.95 6.20 -12.47
CA PHE A 90 13.34 4.87 -12.51
C PHE A 90 11.80 4.94 -12.46
N THR A 91 11.26 5.78 -11.58
CA THR A 91 9.80 5.94 -11.43
C THR A 91 9.17 6.51 -12.70
N GLU A 92 9.78 7.54 -13.29
CA GLU A 92 9.34 8.11 -14.57
C GLU A 92 9.41 7.09 -15.72
N GLY A 93 10.49 6.30 -15.77
CA GLY A 93 10.64 5.22 -16.75
C GLY A 93 9.56 4.15 -16.60
N LEU A 94 9.24 3.76 -15.37
CA LEU A 94 8.19 2.79 -15.06
C LEU A 94 6.81 3.31 -15.44
N GLU A 95 6.48 4.56 -15.09
CA GLU A 95 5.21 5.20 -15.46
C GLU A 95 5.02 5.29 -16.98
N ARG A 96 6.09 5.61 -17.71
CA ARG A 96 6.07 5.68 -19.19
C ARG A 96 5.83 4.33 -19.84
N THR A 97 6.42 3.27 -19.28
CA THR A 97 6.35 1.91 -19.84
C THR A 97 5.11 1.14 -19.40
N TRP A 98 4.49 1.57 -18.30
CA TRP A 98 3.25 1.01 -17.74
C TRP A 98 2.14 2.07 -17.69
N PRO A 99 1.65 2.56 -18.83
CA PRO A 99 0.56 3.53 -18.84
C PRO A 99 -0.73 2.91 -18.31
N VAL A 100 -1.57 3.70 -17.65
CA VAL A 100 -2.94 3.28 -17.36
C VAL A 100 -3.69 3.11 -18.67
N ARG A 101 -4.39 1.99 -18.82
CA ARG A 101 -5.27 1.78 -19.96
C ARG A 101 -6.58 2.53 -19.69
N GLY A 102 -6.98 3.40 -20.61
CA GLY A 102 -8.20 4.22 -20.48
C GLY A 102 -7.98 5.59 -19.84
N GLU A 103 -9.05 6.36 -19.69
CA GLU A 103 -9.03 7.78 -19.28
C GLU A 103 -9.10 8.00 -17.76
N LEU A 104 -8.68 7.01 -16.96
CA LEU A 104 -8.82 7.09 -15.51
C LEU A 104 -7.77 8.05 -14.92
N PRO A 105 -8.19 9.06 -14.14
CA PRO A 105 -7.26 10.04 -13.56
C PRO A 105 -6.47 9.40 -12.43
N ILE A 106 -5.16 9.29 -12.64
CA ILE A 106 -4.19 8.95 -11.60
C ILE A 106 -3.87 10.24 -10.86
N ARG A 107 -3.92 10.20 -9.52
CA ARG A 107 -3.64 11.34 -8.65
C ARG A 107 -2.53 10.98 -7.69
N ARG A 108 -1.71 11.96 -7.31
CA ARG A 108 -0.88 11.84 -6.11
C ARG A 108 -1.77 12.06 -4.89
N THR A 109 -1.47 11.42 -3.77
CA THR A 109 -2.27 11.60 -2.54
C THR A 109 -2.33 13.05 -2.05
N GLU A 110 -1.32 13.87 -2.36
CA GLU A 110 -1.27 15.30 -2.10
C GLU A 110 -2.36 16.09 -2.84
N ASP A 111 -2.73 15.64 -4.05
CA ASP A 111 -3.83 16.24 -4.82
C ASP A 111 -5.20 15.92 -4.20
N GLU A 112 -5.24 14.95 -3.27
CA GLU A 112 -6.43 14.39 -2.65
C GLU A 112 -6.30 14.42 -1.12
N PRO A 113 -6.18 15.60 -0.48
CA PRO A 113 -5.76 15.75 0.92
C PRO A 113 -6.68 15.03 1.92
N HIS A 114 -7.93 14.79 1.54
CA HIS A 114 -8.87 14.00 2.33
C HIS A 114 -8.37 12.57 2.60
N LEU A 115 -7.59 11.97 1.69
CA LEU A 115 -7.00 10.65 1.85
C LEU A 115 -5.89 10.60 2.92
N LEU A 116 -5.24 11.74 3.16
CA LEU A 116 -4.14 11.88 4.11
C LEU A 116 -4.58 12.35 5.50
N LEU A 117 -5.88 12.66 5.67
CA LEU A 117 -6.42 13.06 6.97
C LEU A 117 -6.10 12.00 8.03
N GLY A 118 -5.52 12.48 9.14
CA GLY A 118 -5.27 11.66 10.31
C GLY A 118 -6.56 11.21 10.99
N PRO A 119 -6.45 10.37 12.02
CA PRO A 119 -7.62 10.03 12.82
C PRO A 119 -8.14 11.26 13.56
N ILE A 120 -9.24 11.86 13.08
CA ILE A 120 -9.92 13.01 13.70
C ILE A 120 -11.15 12.49 14.46
N GLY A 121 -11.26 12.79 15.75
CA GLY A 121 -12.45 12.47 16.55
C GLY A 121 -12.78 10.97 16.64
N GLY A 122 -11.77 10.09 16.59
CA GLY A 122 -11.96 8.63 16.61
C GLY A 122 -12.24 7.99 15.25
N LEU A 123 -12.33 8.78 14.17
CA LEU A 123 -12.39 8.24 12.81
C LEU A 123 -11.06 7.62 12.42
N ARG A 124 -11.10 6.51 11.67
CA ARG A 124 -9.90 5.89 11.10
C ARG A 124 -9.46 6.64 9.85
N ARG A 125 -8.17 6.56 9.52
CA ARG A 125 -7.63 7.04 8.24
C ARG A 125 -8.38 6.41 7.06
N HIS A 126 -8.38 7.11 5.92
CA HIS A 126 -8.85 6.53 4.66
C HIS A 126 -7.95 5.37 4.23
N VAL A 127 -8.57 4.34 3.68
CA VAL A 127 -7.89 3.11 3.23
C VAL A 127 -8.22 2.79 1.78
N CYS A 128 -7.27 2.15 1.11
CA CYS A 128 -7.47 1.55 -0.19
C CYS A 128 -8.61 0.54 -0.13
N LEU A 129 -9.56 0.65 -1.06
CA LEU A 129 -10.72 -0.24 -1.13
C LEU A 129 -10.33 -1.70 -1.37
N PHE A 130 -9.19 -1.96 -2.00
CA PHE A 130 -8.74 -3.30 -2.36
C PHE A 130 -7.89 -3.95 -1.26
N CYS A 131 -6.79 -3.31 -0.84
CA CYS A 131 -5.84 -3.91 0.11
C CYS A 131 -6.04 -3.48 1.57
N ALA A 132 -7.00 -2.60 1.86
CA ALA A 132 -7.28 -2.04 3.18
C ALA A 132 -6.12 -1.30 3.87
N HIS A 133 -4.99 -1.08 3.18
CA HIS A 133 -3.92 -0.23 3.69
C HIS A 133 -4.27 1.26 3.59
N THR A 134 -3.86 2.04 4.59
CA THR A 134 -4.02 3.50 4.61
C THR A 134 -3.16 4.16 3.54
N PHE A 135 -3.61 5.25 2.92
CA PHE A 135 -2.79 6.05 2.00
C PHE A 135 -1.68 6.81 2.74
N ARG A 136 -0.54 7.03 2.09
CA ARG A 136 0.62 7.80 2.60
C ARG A 136 1.03 8.88 1.59
N PRO A 137 1.72 9.95 2.05
CA PRO A 137 2.27 10.96 1.14
C PRO A 137 3.13 10.34 0.03
N GLY A 138 3.05 10.92 -1.16
CA GLY A 138 3.79 10.54 -2.36
C GLY A 138 3.14 9.45 -3.19
N GLU A 139 2.17 8.72 -2.64
CA GLU A 139 1.58 7.57 -3.31
C GLU A 139 0.69 7.96 -4.49
N LEU A 140 0.67 7.10 -5.49
CA LEU A 140 -0.24 7.20 -6.62
C LEU A 140 -1.52 6.40 -6.38
N VAL A 141 -2.66 7.03 -6.67
CA VAL A 141 -3.99 6.46 -6.44
C VAL A 141 -4.91 6.73 -7.62
N ILE A 142 -5.93 5.89 -7.75
CA ILE A 142 -7.11 6.18 -8.56
C ILE A 142 -8.26 6.43 -7.61
N VAL A 143 -8.82 7.65 -7.66
CA VAL A 143 -10.03 8.00 -6.94
C VAL A 143 -11.23 7.64 -7.80
N CYS A 144 -12.24 7.00 -7.20
CA CYS A 144 -13.45 6.61 -7.92
C CYS A 144 -14.05 7.82 -8.67
N PRO A 145 -14.20 7.73 -10.01
CA PRO A 145 -14.74 8.80 -10.85
C PRO A 145 -16.27 8.85 -10.81
N CYS A 146 -16.92 8.15 -9.87
CA CYS A 146 -18.35 8.21 -9.57
C CYS A 146 -18.86 9.61 -9.14
N GLN A 147 -18.13 10.67 -9.52
CA GLN A 147 -18.38 12.08 -9.31
C GLN A 147 -19.03 12.78 -10.52
N ALA A 148 -19.27 12.13 -11.66
CA ALA A 148 -19.87 12.80 -12.83
C ALA A 148 -21.37 13.19 -12.68
N GLY A 149 -21.92 13.22 -11.46
CA GLY A 149 -23.32 13.59 -11.19
C GLY A 149 -23.62 13.99 -9.73
N ALA A 150 -24.91 14.17 -9.40
CA ALA A 150 -25.44 14.83 -8.21
C ALA A 150 -25.11 14.22 -6.82
N ARG A 151 -24.32 13.14 -6.73
CA ARG A 151 -23.99 12.47 -5.45
C ARG A 151 -22.48 12.40 -5.23
N ARG A 152 -21.90 13.53 -4.81
CA ARG A 152 -20.46 13.77 -4.54
C ARG A 152 -19.85 12.99 -3.35
N LEU A 153 -20.27 11.74 -3.09
CA LEU A 153 -20.06 11.13 -1.77
C LEU A 153 -19.08 9.95 -1.70
N CYS A 154 -18.75 9.28 -2.81
CA CYS A 154 -17.99 8.04 -2.71
C CYS A 154 -16.56 8.28 -2.20
N ARG A 155 -15.79 9.22 -2.81
CA ARG A 155 -14.41 9.60 -2.44
C ARG A 155 -13.50 8.43 -2.03
N ARG A 156 -13.76 7.23 -2.56
CA ARG A 156 -12.95 6.03 -2.32
C ARG A 156 -11.82 6.00 -3.32
N ALA A 157 -10.68 5.51 -2.88
CA ALA A 157 -9.49 5.41 -3.70
C ALA A 157 -8.92 3.98 -3.65
N VAL A 158 -8.11 3.67 -4.66
CA VAL A 158 -7.38 2.41 -4.79
C VAL A 158 -5.94 2.76 -5.13
N HIS A 159 -4.97 2.08 -4.49
CA HIS A 159 -3.56 2.30 -4.85
C HIS A 159 -3.28 1.90 -6.29
N ARG A 160 -2.48 2.72 -6.96
CA ARG A 160 -1.91 2.45 -8.27
C ARG A 160 -0.50 3.04 -8.30
N ASP A 161 0.38 2.48 -7.48
CA ASP A 161 1.77 2.91 -7.37
C ASP A 161 2.72 1.74 -7.64
N PRO A 162 3.03 1.46 -8.93
CA PRO A 162 3.92 0.37 -9.30
C PRO A 162 5.33 0.51 -8.71
N SER A 163 5.82 1.75 -8.52
CA SER A 163 7.15 2.01 -7.95
C SER A 163 7.27 1.48 -6.51
N GLN A 164 6.15 1.46 -5.79
CA GLN A 164 6.02 0.93 -4.43
C GLN A 164 5.41 -0.49 -4.39
N GLY A 165 5.18 -1.12 -5.55
CA GLY A 165 4.51 -2.42 -5.65
C GLY A 165 3.02 -2.40 -5.26
N LEU A 166 2.38 -1.22 -5.25
CA LEU A 166 0.97 -1.04 -4.88
C LEU A 166 0.06 -1.03 -6.13
N VAL A 167 0.01 -2.16 -6.82
CA VAL A 167 -0.76 -2.38 -8.07
C VAL A 167 -2.18 -2.89 -7.82
N CYS A 168 -2.84 -2.31 -6.81
CA CYS A 168 -4.15 -2.76 -6.35
C CYS A 168 -5.23 -2.56 -7.42
N TRP A 169 -5.12 -1.47 -8.19
CA TRP A 169 -6.04 -1.18 -9.28
C TRP A 169 -6.01 -2.24 -10.38
N GLU A 170 -4.83 -2.58 -10.88
CA GLU A 170 -4.66 -3.55 -11.96
C GLU A 170 -5.14 -4.95 -11.53
N THR A 171 -4.96 -5.29 -10.26
CA THR A 171 -5.45 -6.55 -9.70
C THR A 171 -6.98 -6.57 -9.64
N TRP A 172 -7.58 -5.45 -9.25
CA TRP A 172 -9.03 -5.34 -9.10
C TRP A 172 -9.78 -5.15 -10.43
N SER A 173 -9.22 -4.38 -11.36
CA SER A 173 -9.79 -4.07 -12.67
C SER A 173 -8.73 -4.26 -13.78
N PRO A 174 -8.40 -5.52 -14.14
CA PRO A 174 -7.32 -5.81 -15.09
C PRO A 174 -7.61 -5.28 -16.51
N ALA A 175 -8.89 -5.13 -16.87
CA ALA A 175 -9.29 -4.53 -18.14
C ALA A 175 -9.31 -2.98 -18.11
N SER A 176 -9.08 -2.37 -16.94
CA SER A 176 -9.18 -0.93 -16.68
C SER A 176 -10.50 -0.29 -17.13
N LYS A 177 -11.58 -1.09 -17.20
CA LYS A 177 -12.92 -0.63 -17.51
C LYS A 177 -13.71 -0.58 -16.21
N LEU A 178 -13.83 0.61 -15.62
CA LEU A 178 -14.73 0.81 -14.49
C LEU A 178 -16.13 1.08 -15.03
N LYS A 179 -16.95 0.04 -15.18
CA LYS A 179 -18.35 0.19 -15.61
C LYS A 179 -19.31 0.43 -14.43
N VAL A 180 -18.91 -0.01 -13.24
CA VAL A 180 -19.73 0.04 -12.02
C VAL A 180 -18.84 0.43 -10.85
N CYS A 181 -19.28 1.39 -10.05
CA CYS A 181 -18.65 1.72 -8.78
C CYS A 181 -18.81 0.53 -7.80
N PRO A 182 -17.73 -0.06 -7.25
CA PRO A 182 -17.85 -1.18 -6.30
C PRO A 182 -18.48 -0.80 -4.96
N VAL A 183 -18.51 0.49 -4.64
CA VAL A 183 -18.95 1.02 -3.33
C VAL A 183 -20.42 1.41 -3.40
N MET A 184 -20.79 2.13 -4.45
CA MET A 184 -22.16 2.64 -4.64
C MET A 184 -23.00 1.73 -5.56
N LEU A 185 -22.39 0.71 -6.17
CA LEU A 185 -22.98 -0.17 -7.20
C LEU A 185 -23.65 0.59 -8.35
N THR A 186 -23.28 1.85 -8.53
CA THR A 186 -23.83 2.73 -9.56
C THR A 186 -23.04 2.54 -10.84
N LYS A 187 -23.74 2.43 -11.96
CA LYS A 187 -23.12 2.42 -13.29
C LYS A 187 -22.39 3.75 -13.49
N LEU A 188 -21.15 3.68 -13.96
CA LEU A 188 -20.45 4.87 -14.41
C LEU A 188 -20.91 5.17 -15.84
N GLU A 189 -21.18 6.43 -16.12
CA GLU A 189 -21.45 6.87 -17.49
C GLU A 189 -20.17 6.66 -18.31
N ASP A 190 -20.34 6.18 -19.54
CA ASP A 190 -19.24 5.87 -20.46
C ASP A 190 -18.55 7.14 -20.95
#